data_AF-A0A3C1Z6K7-F1
#
_entry.id   AF-A0A3C1Z6K7-F1
#
_cell.length_a   1.000
_cell.length_b   1.000
_cell.length_c   1.000
_cell.angle_alpha   90.00
_cell.angle_beta   90.00
_cell.angle_gamma   90.00
#
_symmetry.space_group_name_H-M   'P 1'
#
loop_
_entity.id
_entity.type
_entity.pdbx_description
1 polymer ?
#
loop_
_entity_poly.entity_id
_entity_poly.type
_entity_poly.pdbx_seq_one_letter_code
_entity_poly.pdbx_strand_id
1 'polypeptide(L)'
;MPAGPGGRRRAESPPDFLTMAIRYLARAERTASQVERYVQGKGASRAQGYAVVRELERRGYLDDQAYAARWAESRLWRRPMGRERLKLELLGRGFEDRVAERALDLAYRSISEQEFACRALEGRRTSMRPLQWVRFLRQRGFDDDTIQQVTQVDLETGLDEL
;
A
#
# COMPACT_ATOMS: atom_id res chain seq x y z
N MET A 1 -60.26 22.75 25.58
CA MET A 1 -60.01 21.52 24.80
C MET A 1 -59.19 21.88 23.56
N PRO A 2 -58.27 21.00 23.13
CA PRO A 2 -56.93 21.27 22.59
C PRO A 2 -56.93 21.18 21.04
N ALA A 3 -55.87 21.39 20.25
CA ALA A 3 -54.46 21.04 20.39
C ALA A 3 -53.59 21.90 19.45
N GLY A 4 -52.39 22.26 19.90
CA GLY A 4 -51.37 22.84 19.02
C GLY A 4 -50.83 21.80 18.04
N PRO A 5 -50.49 22.19 16.80
CA PRO A 5 -49.93 21.24 15.84
C PRO A 5 -48.53 20.86 16.33
N GLY A 6 -48.39 19.60 16.71
CA GLY A 6 -47.11 19.00 17.06
C GLY A 6 -46.12 19.26 15.94
N GLY A 7 -45.07 20.02 16.25
CA GLY A 7 -43.89 20.12 15.40
C GLY A 7 -43.38 18.71 15.15
N ARG A 8 -43.57 18.22 13.92
CA ARG A 8 -42.89 17.04 13.43
C ARG A 8 -41.41 17.33 13.59
N ARG A 9 -40.78 16.78 14.63
CA ARG A 9 -39.32 16.68 14.70
C ARG A 9 -38.94 15.97 13.41
N ARG A 10 -38.42 16.72 12.44
CA ARG A 10 -37.82 16.17 11.24
C ARG A 10 -36.72 15.28 11.79
N ALA A 11 -36.93 13.97 11.76
CA ALA A 11 -35.89 13.03 12.16
C ALA A 11 -34.68 13.44 11.31
N GLU A 12 -33.62 13.93 11.96
CA GLU A 12 -32.38 14.24 11.28
C GLU A 12 -31.99 12.94 10.58
N SER A 13 -32.07 12.94 9.24
CA SER A 13 -31.67 11.78 8.46
C SER A 13 -30.25 11.45 8.90
N PRO A 14 -29.99 10.20 9.33
CA PRO A 14 -28.66 9.84 9.80
C PRO A 14 -27.64 10.21 8.72
N PRO A 15 -26.44 10.69 9.12
CA PRO A 15 -25.43 11.13 8.17
C PRO A 15 -25.18 10.07 7.10
N ASP A 16 -25.27 10.48 5.83
CA ASP A 16 -25.06 9.59 4.69
C ASP A 16 -23.56 9.36 4.47
N PHE A 17 -23.02 8.41 5.24
CA PHE A 17 -21.62 8.01 5.17
C PHE A 17 -21.23 7.45 3.80
N LEU A 18 -22.18 6.85 3.07
CA LEU A 18 -21.91 6.30 1.73
C LEU A 18 -21.63 7.43 0.74
N THR A 19 -22.48 8.46 0.71
CA THR A 19 -22.24 9.64 -0.14
C THR A 19 -20.95 10.37 0.23
N MET A 20 -20.62 10.45 1.53
CA MET A 20 -19.35 11.02 1.97
C MET A 20 -18.15 10.19 1.47
N ALA A 21 -18.22 8.87 1.56
CA ALA A 21 -17.16 7.98 1.10
C ALA A 21 -16.97 8.04 -0.42
N ILE A 22 -18.05 8.10 -1.21
CA ILE A 22 -17.97 8.28 -2.68
C ILE A 22 -17.26 9.60 -3.01
N ARG A 23 -17.62 10.70 -2.34
CA ARG A 23 -16.92 11.99 -2.51
C ARG A 23 -15.46 11.95 -2.07
N TYR A 24 -15.11 11.10 -1.11
CA TYR A 24 -13.75 10.90 -0.67
C TYR A 24 -12.92 10.13 -1.71
N LEU A 25 -13.50 9.08 -2.30
CA LEU A 25 -12.90 8.30 -3.39
C LEU A 25 -12.74 9.09 -4.68
N ALA A 26 -13.69 9.99 -4.99
CA ALA A 26 -13.62 10.84 -6.18
C ALA A 26 -12.39 11.77 -6.21
N ARG A 27 -11.76 12.04 -5.06
CA ARG A 27 -10.59 12.93 -4.97
C ARG A 27 -9.27 12.21 -5.21
N ALA A 28 -9.18 10.93 -4.86
CA ALA A 28 -7.99 10.09 -5.01
C ALA A 28 -8.35 8.63 -4.72
N GLU A 29 -7.59 7.70 -5.27
CA GLU A 29 -7.65 6.29 -4.89
C GLU A 29 -7.39 6.12 -3.38
N ARG A 30 -8.22 5.30 -2.73
CA ARG A 30 -8.15 4.98 -1.30
C ARG A 30 -8.28 3.49 -1.09
N THR A 31 -7.71 3.01 0.01
CA THR A 31 -7.94 1.64 0.47
C THR A 31 -9.24 1.55 1.25
N ALA A 32 -9.79 0.35 1.38
CA ALA A 32 -10.96 0.06 2.22
C ALA A 32 -10.74 0.54 3.66
N SER A 33 -9.56 0.30 4.24
CA SER A 33 -9.21 0.73 5.59
C SER A 33 -9.16 2.26 5.75
N GLN A 34 -8.72 2.97 4.71
CA GLN A 34 -8.73 4.44 4.70
C GLN A 34 -10.15 4.98 4.63
N VAL A 35 -11.02 4.37 3.82
CA VAL A 35 -12.44 4.74 3.73
C VAL A 35 -13.14 4.49 5.05
N GLU A 36 -12.92 3.32 5.68
CA GLU A 36 -13.49 2.98 6.98
C GLU A 36 -13.07 4.02 8.04
N ARG A 37 -11.77 4.31 8.14
CA ARG A 37 -11.24 5.32 9.07
C ARG A 37 -11.79 6.71 8.79
N TYR A 38 -11.95 7.06 7.52
CA TYR A 38 -12.52 8.35 7.11
C TYR A 38 -13.95 8.51 7.63
N VAL A 39 -14.84 7.54 7.39
CA VAL A 39 -16.25 7.64 7.82
C VAL A 39 -16.39 7.50 9.34
N GLN A 40 -15.55 6.70 10.00
CA GLN A 40 -15.49 6.65 11.46
C GLN A 40 -15.07 8.00 12.05
N GLY A 41 -14.10 8.69 11.44
CA GLY A 41 -13.75 10.07 11.78
C GLY A 41 -14.85 11.10 11.50
N LYS A 42 -15.92 10.71 10.79
CA LYS A 42 -17.15 11.50 10.59
C LYS A 42 -18.29 11.10 11.52
N GLY A 43 -18.05 10.17 12.46
CA GLY A 43 -19.03 9.74 13.46
C GLY A 43 -19.70 8.41 13.14
N ALA A 44 -19.26 7.66 12.11
CA ALA A 44 -19.76 6.31 11.87
C ALA A 44 -19.28 5.36 12.98
N SER A 45 -20.17 4.49 13.46
CA SER A 45 -19.76 3.32 14.24
C SER A 45 -18.94 2.34 13.37
N ARG A 46 -18.21 1.43 14.02
CA ARG A 46 -17.47 0.37 13.33
C ARG A 46 -18.35 -0.45 12.39
N ALA A 47 -19.55 -0.82 12.83
CA ALA A 47 -20.51 -1.57 12.02
C ALA A 47 -20.97 -0.78 10.78
N GLN A 48 -21.22 0.52 10.93
CA GLN A 48 -21.59 1.39 9.81
C GLN A 48 -20.43 1.58 8.83
N GLY A 49 -19.20 1.77 9.31
CA GLY A 49 -18.01 1.87 8.47
C GLY A 49 -17.80 0.62 7.62
N TYR A 50 -17.89 -0.55 8.24
CA TYR A 50 -17.82 -1.84 7.54
C TYR A 50 -18.95 -2.02 6.51
N ALA A 51 -20.17 -1.61 6.84
CA ALA A 51 -21.29 -1.66 5.89
C ALA A 51 -21.07 -0.75 4.66
N VAL A 52 -20.52 0.45 4.87
CA VAL A 52 -20.18 1.38 3.78
C VAL A 52 -19.10 0.79 2.87
N VAL A 53 -18.02 0.24 3.44
CA VAL A 53 -16.94 -0.40 2.66
C VAL A 53 -17.51 -1.54 1.81
N ARG A 54 -18.29 -2.46 2.41
CA ARG A 54 -18.90 -3.57 1.65
C ARG A 54 -19.80 -3.10 0.52
N GLU A 55 -20.56 -2.03 0.74
CA GLU A 55 -21.43 -1.50 -0.30
C GLU A 55 -20.62 -0.86 -1.45
N LEU A 56 -19.49 -0.22 -1.15
CA LEU A 56 -18.58 0.34 -2.15
C LEU A 56 -17.88 -0.76 -2.95
N GLU A 57 -17.41 -1.82 -2.30
CA GLU A 57 -16.85 -3.01 -2.95
C GLU A 57 -17.89 -3.68 -3.87
N ARG A 58 -19.12 -3.88 -3.38
CA ARG A 58 -20.23 -4.46 -4.16
C ARG A 58 -20.55 -3.65 -5.42
N ARG A 59 -20.39 -2.32 -5.36
CA ARG A 59 -20.60 -1.40 -6.49
C ARG A 59 -19.36 -1.24 -7.38
N GLY A 60 -18.22 -1.85 -7.02
CA GLY A 60 -16.97 -1.73 -7.76
C GLY A 60 -16.24 -0.39 -7.58
N TYR A 61 -16.59 0.40 -6.57
CA TYR A 61 -15.87 1.63 -6.23
C TYR A 61 -14.58 1.37 -5.45
N LEU A 62 -14.49 0.23 -4.79
CA LEU A 62 -13.31 -0.23 -4.07
C LEU A 62 -12.88 -1.60 -4.58
N ASP A 63 -11.60 -1.72 -4.86
CA ASP A 63 -10.91 -2.97 -5.12
C ASP A 63 -9.46 -2.82 -4.64
N ASP A 64 -9.24 -3.11 -3.36
CA ASP A 64 -7.92 -3.01 -2.75
C ASP A 64 -6.92 -3.94 -3.42
N GLN A 65 -7.38 -5.08 -3.95
CA GLN A 65 -6.54 -6.06 -4.62
C GLN A 65 -5.99 -5.51 -5.94
N ALA A 66 -6.87 -5.03 -6.82
CA ALA A 66 -6.47 -4.41 -8.08
C ALA A 66 -5.69 -3.12 -7.85
N TYR A 67 -6.02 -2.36 -6.80
CA TYR A 67 -5.29 -1.15 -6.47
C TYR A 67 -3.85 -1.47 -6.01
N ALA A 68 -3.68 -2.40 -5.07
CA ALA A 68 -2.37 -2.79 -4.56
C ALA A 68 -1.45 -3.30 -5.68
N ALA A 69 -1.96 -4.14 -6.58
CA ALA A 69 -1.20 -4.67 -7.71
C ALA A 69 -0.69 -3.54 -8.63
N ARG A 70 -1.58 -2.66 -9.11
CA ARG A 70 -1.19 -1.52 -9.96
C ARG A 70 -0.21 -0.59 -9.26
N TRP A 71 -0.42 -0.35 -7.97
CA TRP A 71 0.45 0.51 -7.18
C TRP A 71 1.85 -0.12 -7.04
N ALA A 72 1.94 -1.41 -6.70
CA ALA A 72 3.19 -2.14 -6.53
C ALA A 72 4.01 -2.17 -7.82
N GLU A 73 3.38 -2.50 -8.95
CA GLU A 73 4.01 -2.50 -10.26
C GLU A 73 4.55 -1.10 -10.64
N SER A 74 3.70 -0.07 -10.54
CA SER A 74 4.09 1.32 -10.80
C SER A 74 5.20 1.80 -9.86
N ARG A 75 5.24 1.27 -8.63
CA ARG A 75 6.23 1.62 -7.62
C ARG A 75 7.59 1.02 -7.96
N LEU A 76 7.63 -0.27 -8.29
CA LEU A 76 8.85 -0.97 -8.69
C LEU A 76 9.44 -0.42 -9.99
N TRP A 77 8.59 -0.10 -10.97
CA TRP A 77 9.04 0.51 -12.22
C TRP A 77 9.80 1.82 -11.98
N ARG A 78 9.29 2.69 -11.09
CA ARG A 78 9.93 3.98 -10.79
C ARG A 78 11.10 3.87 -9.81
N ARG A 79 11.06 2.91 -8.89
CA ARG A 79 12.06 2.74 -7.86
C ARG A 79 12.16 1.26 -7.49
N PRO A 80 13.04 0.51 -8.17
CA PRO A 80 13.31 -0.87 -7.80
C PRO A 80 13.76 -0.95 -6.34
N MET A 81 13.21 -1.92 -5.63
CA MET A 81 13.41 -2.20 -4.21
C MET A 81 13.15 -3.68 -3.96
N GLY A 82 13.55 -4.19 -2.80
CA GLY A 82 13.28 -5.57 -2.42
C GLY A 82 11.86 -5.81 -1.92
N ARG A 83 11.48 -7.08 -1.82
CA ARG A 83 10.12 -7.54 -1.47
C ARG A 83 9.67 -7.01 -0.13
N GLU A 84 10.49 -7.16 0.90
CA GLU A 84 10.13 -6.76 2.27
C GLU A 84 9.90 -5.25 2.37
N ARG A 85 10.76 -4.46 1.72
CA ARG A 85 10.56 -3.00 1.68
C ARG A 85 9.28 -2.61 0.95
N LEU A 86 8.97 -3.28 -0.17
CA LEU A 86 7.71 -3.02 -0.88
C LEU A 86 6.49 -3.40 -0.03
N LYS A 87 6.57 -4.50 0.72
CA LYS A 87 5.54 -4.91 1.69
C LYS A 87 5.28 -3.82 2.71
N LEU A 88 6.34 -3.30 3.34
CA LEU A 88 6.23 -2.23 4.33
C LEU A 88 5.61 -0.96 3.73
N GLU A 89 5.92 -0.60 2.49
CA GLU A 89 5.28 0.55 1.84
C GLU A 89 3.79 0.31 1.55
N LEU A 90 3.40 -0.91 1.15
CA LEU A 90 2.00 -1.29 0.97
C LEU A 90 1.22 -1.24 2.30
N LEU A 91 1.77 -1.82 3.37
CA LEU A 91 1.17 -1.79 4.70
C LEU A 91 1.06 -0.35 5.23
N GLY A 92 2.12 0.44 5.08
CA GLY A 92 2.12 1.86 5.46
C GLY A 92 1.11 2.70 4.69
N ARG A 93 0.73 2.27 3.48
CA ARG A 93 -0.35 2.88 2.69
C ARG A 93 -1.74 2.48 3.18
N GLY A 94 -1.86 1.41 3.95
CA GLY A 94 -3.11 0.94 4.54
C GLY A 94 -3.75 -0.23 3.80
N PHE A 95 -3.00 -0.97 2.98
CA PHE A 95 -3.46 -2.26 2.49
C PHE A 95 -3.44 -3.30 3.62
N GLU A 96 -4.41 -4.21 3.62
CA GLU A 96 -4.35 -5.38 4.50
C GLU A 96 -3.17 -6.28 4.13
N ASP A 97 -2.62 -6.98 5.11
CA ASP A 97 -1.46 -7.86 4.93
C ASP A 97 -1.67 -8.89 3.82
N ARG A 98 -2.84 -9.55 3.78
CA ARG A 98 -3.18 -10.50 2.71
C ARG A 98 -3.24 -9.87 1.32
N VAL A 99 -3.68 -8.60 1.22
CA VAL A 99 -3.71 -7.87 -0.05
C VAL A 99 -2.30 -7.49 -0.47
N ALA A 100 -1.48 -7.02 0.48
CA ALA A 100 -0.09 -6.69 0.25
C ALA A 100 0.71 -7.91 -0.24
N GLU A 101 0.57 -9.06 0.41
CA GLU A 101 1.24 -10.31 0.00
C GLU A 101 0.89 -10.71 -1.43
N ARG A 102 -0.41 -10.74 -1.76
CA ARG A 102 -0.82 -11.07 -3.13
C ARG A 102 -0.32 -10.05 -4.16
N ALA A 103 -0.25 -8.76 -3.79
CA ALA A 103 0.31 -7.74 -4.68
C ALA A 103 1.81 -7.92 -4.89
N LEU A 104 2.57 -8.34 -3.86
CA LEU A 104 3.98 -8.72 -3.99
C LEU A 104 4.14 -9.91 -4.92
N ASP A 105 3.36 -10.96 -4.72
CA ASP A 105 3.44 -12.16 -5.58
C ASP A 105 3.17 -11.82 -7.05
N LEU A 106 2.20 -10.97 -7.32
CA LEU A 106 1.92 -10.48 -8.67
C LEU A 106 3.06 -9.63 -9.23
N ALA A 107 3.59 -8.69 -8.44
CA ALA A 107 4.61 -7.74 -8.88
C ALA A 107 5.96 -8.40 -9.21
N TYR A 108 6.30 -9.49 -8.52
CA TYR A 108 7.53 -10.28 -8.74
C TYR A 108 7.29 -11.57 -9.53
N ARG A 109 6.08 -11.78 -10.06
CA ARG A 109 5.76 -12.99 -10.82
C ARG A 109 6.62 -13.14 -12.07
N SER A 110 6.88 -12.03 -12.75
CA SER A 110 7.55 -12.01 -14.06
C SER A 110 9.00 -11.53 -13.99
N ILE A 111 9.39 -10.86 -12.91
CA ILE A 111 10.70 -10.23 -12.75
C ILE A 111 11.22 -10.63 -11.37
N SER A 112 12.40 -11.25 -11.33
CA SER A 112 12.99 -11.68 -10.06
C SER A 112 13.49 -10.48 -9.25
N GLU A 113 13.68 -10.70 -7.95
CA GLU A 113 14.24 -9.69 -7.05
C GLU A 113 15.67 -9.29 -7.46
N GLN A 114 16.46 -10.25 -7.96
CA GLN A 114 17.79 -10.02 -8.55
C GLN A 114 17.73 -9.06 -9.74
N GLU A 115 16.75 -9.23 -10.63
CA GLU A 115 16.62 -8.38 -11.81
C GLU A 115 16.23 -6.95 -11.41
N PHE A 116 15.36 -6.78 -10.40
CA PHE A 116 15.09 -5.46 -9.82
C PHE A 116 16.32 -4.85 -9.15
N ALA A 117 17.16 -5.65 -8.47
CA ALA A 117 18.42 -5.17 -7.90
C ALA A 117 19.42 -4.72 -8.97
N CYS A 118 19.54 -5.47 -10.08
CA CYS A 118 20.32 -5.04 -11.25
C CYS A 118 19.81 -3.70 -11.80
N ARG A 119 18.49 -3.58 -12.04
CA ARG A 119 17.86 -2.32 -12.49
C ARG A 119 18.09 -1.16 -11.53
N ALA A 120 18.13 -1.43 -10.21
CA ALA A 120 18.42 -0.40 -9.22
C ALA A 120 19.84 0.21 -9.39
N LEU A 121 20.80 -0.60 -9.86
CA LEU A 121 22.20 -0.23 -10.07
C LEU A 121 22.51 0.27 -11.49
N GLU A 122 21.58 0.14 -12.43
CA GLU A 122 21.76 0.65 -13.80
C GLU A 122 22.13 2.14 -13.79
N GLY A 123 23.15 2.49 -14.58
CA GLY A 123 23.70 3.85 -14.64
C GLY A 123 24.49 4.30 -13.40
N ARG A 124 24.62 3.46 -12.35
CA ARG A 124 25.33 3.79 -11.10
C ARG A 124 26.60 2.99 -10.90
N ARG A 125 26.74 1.84 -11.57
CA ARG A 125 27.91 0.95 -11.44
C ARG A 125 29.23 1.66 -11.74
N THR A 126 29.28 2.54 -12.73
CA THR A 126 30.52 3.26 -13.10
C THR A 126 30.88 4.39 -12.13
N SER A 127 29.92 4.86 -11.31
CA SER A 127 30.11 6.02 -10.42
C SER A 127 30.25 5.65 -8.94
N MET A 128 30.16 4.37 -8.58
CA MET A 128 30.13 3.90 -7.20
C MET A 128 31.07 2.71 -7.01
N ARG A 129 31.72 2.64 -5.84
CA ARG A 129 32.53 1.48 -5.44
C ARG A 129 31.65 0.31 -5.01
N PRO A 130 32.12 -0.95 -5.05
CA PRO A 130 31.34 -2.13 -4.68
C PRO A 130 30.65 -2.06 -3.31
N LEU A 131 31.35 -1.62 -2.26
CA LEU A 131 30.77 -1.43 -0.93
C LEU A 131 29.61 -0.41 -0.91
N GLN A 132 29.64 0.58 -1.80
CA GLN A 132 28.56 1.56 -1.93
C GLN A 132 27.33 0.95 -2.61
N TRP A 133 27.50 -0.03 -3.51
CA TRP A 133 26.40 -0.78 -4.11
C TRP A 133 25.68 -1.61 -3.05
N VAL A 134 26.43 -2.36 -2.24
CA VAL A 134 25.90 -3.17 -1.13
C VAL A 134 25.05 -2.31 -0.20
N ARG A 135 25.62 -1.19 0.29
CA ARG A 135 24.90 -0.26 1.18
C ARG A 135 23.64 0.30 0.51
N PHE A 136 23.73 0.66 -0.77
CA PHE A 136 22.60 1.19 -1.52
C PHE A 136 21.48 0.16 -1.69
N LEU A 137 21.82 -1.09 -2.05
CA LEU A 137 20.84 -2.16 -2.20
C LEU A 137 20.20 -2.55 -0.86
N ARG A 138 20.97 -2.64 0.23
CA ARG A 138 20.41 -2.81 1.58
C ARG A 138 19.43 -1.68 1.94
N GLN A 139 19.76 -0.43 1.61
CA GLN A 139 18.82 0.69 1.80
C GLN A 139 17.57 0.60 0.91
N ARG A 140 17.64 -0.10 -0.22
CA ARG A 140 16.48 -0.46 -1.04
C ARG A 140 15.77 -1.73 -0.56
N GLY A 141 16.26 -2.36 0.49
CA GLY A 141 15.62 -3.50 1.16
C GLY A 141 15.68 -4.79 0.37
N PHE A 142 16.68 -4.94 -0.50
CA PHE A 142 17.06 -6.24 -1.05
C PHE A 142 17.72 -7.06 0.07
N ASP A 143 17.46 -8.35 0.08
CA ASP A 143 18.09 -9.31 0.99
C ASP A 143 19.58 -9.55 0.64
N ASP A 144 20.32 -10.10 1.59
CA ASP A 144 21.77 -10.26 1.47
C ASP A 144 22.15 -11.25 0.36
N ASP A 145 21.37 -12.31 0.16
CA ASP A 145 21.61 -13.30 -0.90
C ASP A 145 21.48 -12.65 -2.28
N THR A 146 20.42 -11.87 -2.51
CA THR A 146 20.22 -11.10 -3.74
C THR A 146 21.37 -10.10 -3.95
N ILE A 147 21.83 -9.43 -2.88
CA ILE A 147 22.92 -8.46 -2.99
C ILE A 147 24.24 -9.13 -3.36
N GLN A 148 24.57 -10.24 -2.71
CA GLN A 148 25.77 -11.02 -3.03
C GLN A 148 25.74 -11.47 -4.49
N GLN A 149 24.62 -12.00 -4.96
CA GLN A 149 24.47 -12.46 -6.34
C GLN A 149 24.65 -11.34 -7.37
N VAL A 150 24.13 -10.14 -7.09
CA VAL A 150 24.18 -9.00 -8.03
C VAL A 150 25.52 -8.25 -7.98
N THR A 151 26.19 -8.24 -6.83
CA THR A 151 27.44 -7.48 -6.64
C THR A 151 28.70 -8.35 -6.73
N GLN A 152 28.58 -9.67 -6.59
CA GLN A 152 29.68 -10.62 -6.44
C GLN A 152 30.63 -10.27 -5.28
N VAL A 153 30.15 -9.48 -4.31
CA VAL A 153 30.86 -9.18 -3.07
C VAL A 153 30.43 -10.24 -2.06
N ASP A 154 31.40 -10.97 -1.54
CA ASP A 154 31.16 -11.87 -0.42
C ASP A 154 30.88 -11.03 0.83
N LEU A 155 29.68 -11.18 1.40
CA LEU A 155 29.27 -10.48 2.62
C LEU A 155 29.54 -11.32 3.88
N GLU A 156 29.88 -12.61 3.73
CA GLU A 156 30.18 -13.52 4.85
C GLU A 156 31.59 -13.28 5.39
N THR A 157 32.56 -12.98 4.53
CA THR A 157 33.94 -12.66 4.92
C THR A 157 34.15 -11.24 5.48
N GLY A 158 33.13 -10.37 5.42
CA GLY A 158 33.19 -8.99 5.90
C GLY A 158 32.57 -8.73 7.27
N LEU A 159 32.03 -9.75 7.93
CA LEU A 159 31.43 -9.64 9.28
C LEU A 159 32.46 -9.72 10.41
N ASP A 160 33.72 -10.05 10.11
CA ASP A 160 34.83 -10.12 11.08
C ASP A 160 35.59 -8.79 11.28
N GLU A 161 35.18 -7.70 10.63
CA GLU A 161 35.83 -6.38 10.78
C GLU A 161 34.88 -5.24 11.25
N LEU A 162 33.84 -5.58 12.03
CA LEU A 162 33.05 -4.60 12.81
C LEU A 162 33.17 -4.87 14.31
#